data_AF-A0A1Y2WDK3-F1
#
_entry.id   AF-A0A1Y2WDK3-F1
#
_cell.length_a   1.000
_cell.length_b   1.000
_cell.length_c   1.000
_cell.angle_alpha   90.00
_cell.angle_beta   90.00
_cell.angle_gamma   90.00
#
_symmetry.space_group_name_H-M   'P 1'
#
loop_
_entity.id
_entity.type
_entity.pdbx_description
1 polymer ?
#
loop_
_entity_poly.entity_id
_entity_poly.type
_entity_poly.pdbx_seq_one_letter_code
_entity_poly.pdbx_strand_id
1 'polypeptide(L)'
;MSGLAQQARARREAHGISTGRYLAGLWEKTLLDDMSWCVGRSRIRLSRIEDGGRNRILWDPSGARNIGEETRSKPDEYIAPSWSWASIMSSVEFAPFSYKTHLCQILNVQTEPIGPYEYGIVAGGHVLLQGRLL
;
A
#
# COMPACT_ATOMS: atom_id res chain seq x y z
N MET A 1 -4.70 -11.08 -18.20
CA MET A 1 -4.12 -10.84 -16.86
C MET A 1 -3.15 -9.67 -16.96
N SER A 2 -3.33 -8.62 -16.16
CA SER A 2 -3.17 -7.21 -16.56
C SER A 2 -1.76 -6.62 -16.57
N GLY A 3 -0.68 -7.37 -16.35
CA GLY A 3 0.71 -6.86 -16.41
C GLY A 3 1.04 -5.70 -15.45
N LEU A 4 0.11 -5.28 -14.60
CA LEU A 4 0.23 -4.09 -13.75
C LEU A 4 1.37 -4.22 -12.74
N ALA A 5 1.52 -5.40 -12.11
CA ALA A 5 2.62 -5.65 -11.18
C ALA A 5 3.99 -5.57 -11.89
N GLN A 6 4.10 -6.10 -13.10
CA GLN A 6 5.33 -6.02 -13.91
C GLN A 6 5.64 -4.58 -14.30
N GLN A 7 4.63 -3.80 -14.74
CA GLN A 7 4.80 -2.38 -15.04
C GLN A 7 5.18 -1.58 -13.79
N ALA A 8 4.58 -1.89 -12.63
CA ALA A 8 4.90 -1.25 -11.36
C ALA A 8 6.34 -1.57 -10.91
N ARG A 9 6.81 -2.81 -11.10
CA ARG A 9 8.21 -3.20 -10.89
C ARG A 9 9.14 -2.42 -11.81
N ALA A 10 8.89 -2.45 -13.13
CA ALA A 10 9.71 -1.76 -14.12
C ALA A 10 9.81 -0.25 -13.84
N ARG A 11 8.70 0.40 -13.46
CA ARG A 11 8.70 1.82 -13.08
C ARG A 11 9.54 2.09 -11.83
N ARG A 12 9.42 1.27 -10.79
CA ARG A 12 10.22 1.41 -9.55
C ARG A 12 11.71 1.24 -9.85
N GLU A 13 12.06 0.21 -10.59
CA GLU A 13 13.45 -0.09 -10.96
C GLU A 13 14.07 0.99 -11.84
N ALA A 14 13.30 1.58 -12.77
CA ALA A 14 13.74 2.73 -13.55
C ALA A 14 14.08 3.97 -12.68
N HIS A 15 13.53 4.06 -11.47
CA HIS A 15 13.85 5.09 -10.48
C HIS A 15 14.87 4.63 -9.44
N GLY A 16 15.56 3.50 -9.67
CA GLY A 16 16.57 2.95 -8.76
C GLY A 16 16.01 2.29 -7.50
N ILE A 17 14.70 2.01 -7.46
CA ILE A 17 14.05 1.36 -6.31
C ILE A 17 14.01 -0.14 -6.56
N SER A 18 14.81 -0.91 -5.80
CA SER A 18 14.75 -2.36 -5.81
C SER A 18 13.44 -2.83 -5.17
N THR A 19 12.74 -3.77 -5.81
CA THR A 19 11.45 -4.28 -5.32
C THR A 19 11.58 -5.56 -4.49
N GLY A 20 12.50 -6.45 -4.84
CA GLY A 20 12.58 -7.80 -4.27
C GLY A 20 11.37 -8.65 -4.66
N ARG A 21 10.98 -9.58 -3.77
CA ARG A 21 9.84 -10.47 -4.01
C ARG A 21 8.53 -9.69 -4.02
N TYR A 22 7.61 -10.10 -4.90
CA TYR A 22 6.23 -9.64 -4.86
C TYR A 22 5.47 -10.34 -3.74
N LEU A 23 4.74 -9.56 -2.94
CA LEU A 23 4.04 -10.02 -1.75
C LEU A 23 2.58 -9.58 -1.84
N ALA A 24 1.81 -10.34 -2.63
CA ALA A 24 0.35 -10.20 -2.79
C ALA A 24 -0.14 -8.76 -3.04
N GLY A 25 0.60 -7.93 -3.77
CA GLY A 25 0.26 -6.52 -4.04
C GLY A 25 1.36 -5.54 -3.66
N LEU A 26 2.22 -5.89 -2.71
CA LEU A 26 3.31 -5.05 -2.21
C LEU A 26 4.68 -5.65 -2.56
N TRP A 27 5.77 -4.96 -2.23
CA TRP A 27 7.13 -5.39 -2.56
C TRP A 27 7.99 -5.55 -1.32
N GLU A 28 8.74 -6.65 -1.24
CA GLU A 28 9.54 -7.04 -0.08
C GLU A 28 10.49 -5.94 0.42
N LYS A 29 11.17 -5.24 -0.51
CA LYS A 29 12.18 -4.24 -0.14
C LYS A 29 11.59 -2.90 0.30
N THR A 30 10.34 -2.63 -0.06
CA THR A 30 9.62 -1.39 0.28
C THR A 30 8.39 -1.66 1.13
N LEU A 31 8.28 -2.85 1.74
CA LEU A 31 7.03 -3.34 2.32
C LEU A 31 6.47 -2.41 3.40
N LEU A 32 7.31 -1.84 4.27
CA LEU A 32 6.86 -0.91 5.31
C LEU A 32 6.27 0.39 4.74
N ASP A 33 6.88 0.92 3.67
CA ASP A 33 6.37 2.11 2.99
C ASP A 33 5.09 1.75 2.21
N ASP A 34 5.11 0.63 1.50
CA ASP A 34 3.99 0.17 0.68
C ASP A 34 2.75 -0.20 1.53
N MET A 35 2.91 -0.61 2.80
CA MET A 35 1.80 -0.89 3.74
C MET A 35 1.09 0.38 4.24
N SER A 36 1.59 1.58 3.95
CA SER A 36 0.95 2.85 4.32
C SER A 36 -0.17 3.30 3.36
N TRP A 37 -0.64 2.39 2.50
CA TRP A 37 -1.76 2.65 1.59
C TRP A 37 -3.07 2.91 2.35
N CYS A 38 -4.00 3.61 1.70
CA CYS A 38 -5.32 3.88 2.26
C CYS A 38 -6.42 3.81 1.18
N VAL A 39 -7.67 3.62 1.63
CA VAL A 39 -8.85 3.54 0.76
C VAL A 39 -9.39 4.93 0.45
N GLY A 40 -9.70 5.16 -0.81
CA GLY A 40 -10.26 6.40 -1.33
C GLY A 40 -9.19 7.45 -1.62
N ARG A 41 -9.64 8.64 -2.04
CA ARG A 41 -8.75 9.78 -2.13
C ARG A 41 -8.39 10.22 -0.72
N SER A 42 -7.17 9.94 -0.30
CA SER A 42 -6.66 10.45 0.96
C SER A 42 -6.83 11.95 0.95
N ARG A 43 -7.54 12.48 1.94
CA ARG A 43 -7.74 13.92 2.16
C ARG A 43 -6.45 14.62 2.61
N ILE A 44 -5.30 14.02 2.36
CA ILE A 44 -4.00 14.63 2.51
C ILE A 44 -3.86 15.63 1.35
N ARG A 45 -4.39 16.84 1.54
CA ARG A 45 -3.98 17.97 0.71
C ARG A 45 -2.62 18.41 1.21
N LEU A 46 -1.60 18.17 0.39
CA LEU A 46 -0.30 18.81 0.55
C LEU A 46 -0.43 20.28 0.15
N SER A 47 -0.74 21.15 1.10
CA SER A 47 -0.59 22.59 0.90
C SER A 47 0.86 22.98 1.22
N ARG A 48 1.58 23.49 0.22
CA ARG A 48 2.76 24.32 0.49
C ARG A 48 2.24 25.59 1.17
N ILE A 49 2.52 25.77 2.45
CA ILE A 49 2.39 27.08 3.08
C ILE A 49 3.67 27.82 2.72
N GLU A 50 3.55 28.98 2.07
CA GLU A 50 4.68 29.80 1.60
C GLU A 50 5.51 30.42 2.73
N ASP A 51 5.14 30.19 3.99
CA ASP A 51 5.91 30.61 5.15
C ASP A 51 7.09 29.67 5.44
N GLY A 52 8.19 29.88 4.71
CA GLY A 52 9.53 29.67 5.26
C GLY A 52 9.97 28.23 5.54
N GLY A 53 9.44 27.23 4.82
CA GLY A 53 10.18 25.97 4.58
C GLY A 53 9.72 24.72 5.32
N ARG A 54 8.51 24.67 5.88
CA ARG A 54 7.93 23.41 6.39
C ARG A 54 6.68 23.01 5.60
N ASN A 55 6.79 21.92 4.84
CA ASN A 55 5.61 21.24 4.28
C ASN A 55 4.75 20.76 5.45
N ARG A 56 3.60 21.40 5.69
CA ARG A 56 2.62 20.94 6.68
C ARG A 56 1.63 20.00 6.01
N ILE A 57 1.50 18.80 6.56
CA ILE A 57 0.41 17.87 6.21
C ILE A 57 -0.84 18.41 6.89
N LEU A 58 -1.78 18.92 6.09
CA LEU A 58 -3.10 19.32 6.58
C LEU A 58 -4.06 18.18 6.28
N TRP A 59 -4.49 17.48 7.34
CA TRP A 59 -5.57 16.52 7.23
C TRP A 59 -6.88 17.31 7.18
N ASP A 60 -7.56 17.28 6.03
CA ASP A 60 -8.86 17.96 5.86
C ASP A 60 -10.02 16.97 6.04
N PRO A 61 -10.70 16.95 7.20
CA PRO A 61 -11.86 16.09 7.43
C PRO A 61 -13.11 16.50 6.64
N SER A 62 -13.14 17.62 5.93
CA SER A 62 -14.35 18.19 5.34
C SER A 62 -14.64 17.78 3.90
N GLY A 63 -13.68 17.21 3.16
CA GLY A 63 -13.86 16.82 1.75
C GLY A 63 -14.80 15.63 1.57
N ALA A 64 -16.11 15.83 1.71
CA ALA A 64 -17.16 14.81 1.81
C ALA A 64 -16.86 13.54 1.00
N ARG A 65 -16.99 12.36 1.64
CA ARG A 65 -17.19 11.13 0.87
C ARG A 65 -18.32 11.43 -0.11
N ASN A 66 -18.15 11.16 -1.39
CA ASN A 66 -19.31 11.08 -2.27
C ASN A 66 -20.16 9.94 -1.71
N ILE A 67 -21.22 10.30 -0.97
CA ILE A 67 -22.21 9.39 -0.42
C ILE A 67 -22.90 8.77 -1.64
N GLY A 68 -22.41 7.63 -2.10
CA GLY A 68 -22.85 7.00 -3.35
C GLY A 68 -21.82 6.06 -3.99
N GLU A 69 -20.55 6.10 -3.59
CA GLU A 69 -19.59 5.08 -4.02
C GLU A 69 -19.85 3.80 -3.20
N GLU A 70 -20.66 2.90 -3.76
CA GLU A 70 -21.02 1.62 -3.16
C GLU A 70 -19.78 0.92 -2.61
N THR A 71 -19.73 0.78 -1.30
CA THR A 71 -18.68 0.08 -0.54
C THR A 71 -18.76 -1.43 -0.78
N ARG A 72 -18.51 -1.90 -2.00
CA ARG A 72 -18.07 -3.28 -2.24
C ARG A 72 -16.58 -3.34 -1.93
N SER A 73 -16.25 -3.15 -0.66
CA SER A 73 -14.87 -2.91 -0.22
C SER A 73 -14.05 -4.19 -0.13
N LYS A 74 -14.68 -5.36 0.02
CA LYS A 74 -13.99 -6.66 0.03
C LYS A 74 -14.68 -7.62 -0.94
N PRO A 75 -13.92 -8.42 -1.70
CA PRO A 75 -14.49 -9.51 -2.46
C PRO A 75 -15.11 -10.56 -1.53
N ASP A 76 -16.11 -11.29 -2.04
CA ASP A 76 -16.76 -12.38 -1.30
C ASP A 76 -15.82 -13.57 -1.07
N GLU A 77 -14.86 -13.75 -1.99
CA GLU A 77 -13.81 -14.77 -1.91
C GLU A 77 -12.47 -14.16 -1.48
N TYR A 78 -11.68 -14.95 -0.75
CA TYR A 78 -10.34 -14.54 -0.35
C TYR A 78 -9.40 -14.46 -1.56
N ILE A 79 -8.81 -13.29 -1.80
CA ILE A 79 -7.84 -13.08 -2.90
C ILE A 79 -6.46 -12.64 -2.42
N ALA A 80 -6.37 -12.03 -1.23
CA ALA A 80 -5.13 -11.50 -0.66
C ALA A 80 -5.23 -11.24 0.86
N PRO A 81 -4.10 -11.17 1.58
CA PRO A 81 -4.08 -10.90 3.01
C PRO A 81 -4.52 -9.47 3.34
N SER A 82 -5.05 -9.24 4.54
CA SER A 82 -5.64 -7.96 4.94
C SER A 82 -4.68 -6.77 4.98
N TRP A 83 -3.38 -7.00 5.04
CA TRP A 83 -2.36 -5.95 5.01
C TRP A 83 -2.05 -5.47 3.58
N SER A 84 -2.54 -6.16 2.55
CA SER A 84 -2.35 -5.78 1.16
C SER A 84 -3.53 -4.99 0.60
N TRP A 85 -3.24 -3.98 -0.24
CA TRP A 85 -4.25 -3.25 -1.00
C TRP A 85 -5.03 -4.19 -1.94
N ALA A 86 -4.43 -5.30 -2.38
CA ALA A 86 -5.08 -6.25 -3.27
C ALA A 86 -6.24 -7.01 -2.58
N SER A 87 -6.41 -6.87 -1.26
CA SER A 87 -7.53 -7.47 -0.51
C SER A 87 -8.84 -6.71 -0.65
N ILE A 88 -8.85 -5.58 -1.36
CA ILE A 88 -10.02 -4.73 -1.56
C ILE A 88 -10.28 -4.43 -3.04
N MET A 89 -11.52 -4.05 -3.36
CA MET A 89 -11.94 -3.70 -4.73
C MET A 89 -12.15 -2.20 -4.95
N SER A 90 -11.73 -1.37 -4.00
CA SER A 90 -11.88 0.09 -4.06
C SER A 90 -10.61 0.79 -4.52
N SER A 91 -10.73 2.06 -4.93
CA SER A 91 -9.56 2.89 -5.22
C SER A 91 -8.66 3.01 -4.00
N VAL A 92 -7.35 2.92 -4.21
CA VAL A 92 -6.33 3.07 -3.19
C VAL A 92 -5.36 4.18 -3.54
N GLU A 93 -4.81 4.81 -2.50
CA GLU A 93 -3.70 5.74 -2.63
C GLU A 93 -2.52 5.27 -1.77
N PHE A 94 -1.32 5.45 -2.30
CA PHE A 94 -0.08 5.27 -1.55
C PHE A 94 0.39 6.64 -1.05
N ALA A 95 0.93 6.69 0.16
CA ALA A 95 1.56 7.90 0.65
C ALA A 95 2.69 8.32 -0.32
N PRO A 96 2.77 9.59 -0.75
CA PRO A 96 3.76 10.04 -1.74
C PRO A 96 5.17 10.23 -1.13
N PHE A 97 5.45 9.62 0.02
CA PHE A 97 6.70 9.78 0.75
C PHE A 97 7.30 8.41 1.04
N SER A 98 8.62 8.28 0.91
CA SER A 98 9.35 7.27 1.67
C SER A 98 9.55 7.79 3.09
N TYR A 99 9.33 6.94 4.08
CA TYR A 99 9.50 7.34 5.47
C TYR A 99 10.99 7.32 5.81
N LYS A 100 11.52 8.44 6.31
CA LYS A 100 12.92 8.52 6.77
C LYS A 100 13.22 7.59 7.94
N THR A 101 12.20 7.23 8.72
CA THR A 101 12.33 6.40 9.90
C THR A 101 11.08 5.53 10.03
N HIS A 102 11.27 4.22 10.05
CA HIS A 102 10.19 3.27 10.34
C HIS A 102 10.02 3.09 11.85
N LEU A 103 8.77 3.07 12.33
CA LEU A 103 8.43 2.88 13.75
C LEU A 103 8.38 1.40 14.17
N CYS A 104 8.46 0.50 13.20
CA CYS A 104 8.50 -0.94 13.39
C CYS A 104 9.46 -1.59 12.40
N GLN A 105 9.84 -2.82 12.70
CA GLN A 105 10.64 -3.68 11.84
C GLN A 105 9.85 -4.92 11.44
N ILE A 106 10.08 -5.41 10.23
CA ILE A 106 9.53 -6.68 9.76
C ILE A 106 10.40 -7.81 10.31
N LEU A 107 9.80 -8.71 11.09
CA LEU A 107 10.44 -9.93 11.55
C LEU A 107 10.24 -11.08 10.56
N ASN A 108 9.06 -11.18 9.97
CA ASN A 108 8.73 -12.22 9.00
C ASN A 108 7.62 -11.72 8.06
N VAL A 109 7.67 -12.13 6.80
CA VAL A 109 6.57 -11.97 5.85
C VAL A 109 6.50 -13.20 4.94
N GLN A 110 5.28 -13.75 4.82
CA GLN A 110 5.01 -14.91 3.99
C GLN A 110 3.70 -14.75 3.24
N THR A 111 3.65 -15.34 2.05
CA THR A 111 2.48 -15.45 1.19
C THR A 111 2.46 -16.83 0.55
N GLU A 112 1.28 -17.41 0.41
CA GLU A 112 1.07 -18.74 -0.17
C GLU A 112 0.40 -18.58 -1.54
N PRO A 113 1.14 -18.57 -2.67
CA PRO A 113 0.54 -18.36 -3.98
C PRO A 113 -0.37 -19.52 -4.38
N ILE A 114 -1.48 -19.21 -5.04
CA ILE A 114 -2.33 -20.20 -5.70
C ILE A 114 -1.86 -20.32 -7.15
N GLY A 115 -1.26 -21.47 -7.47
CA GLY A 115 -0.78 -21.77 -8.81
C GLY A 115 0.58 -21.13 -9.15
N PRO A 116 0.96 -21.11 -10.44
CA PRO A 116 2.32 -20.79 -10.87
C PRO A 116 2.58 -19.28 -11.08
N TYR A 117 1.58 -18.42 -10.86
CA TYR A 117 1.66 -17.01 -11.22
C TYR A 117 2.26 -16.18 -10.06
N GLU A 118 3.47 -15.62 -10.25
CA GLU A 118 4.17 -14.78 -9.25
C GLU A 118 3.31 -13.61 -8.75
N TYR A 119 2.51 -13.01 -9.64
CA TYR A 119 1.64 -11.86 -9.33
C TYR A 119 0.16 -12.25 -9.17
N GLY A 120 -0.09 -13.53 -8.90
CA GLY A 120 -1.43 -14.10 -8.80
C GLY A 120 -2.08 -13.92 -7.43
N ILE A 121 -3.25 -14.55 -7.30
CA ILE A 121 -3.97 -14.73 -6.05
C ILE A 121 -3.16 -15.60 -5.07
N VAL A 122 -3.38 -15.39 -3.77
CA VAL A 122 -2.76 -16.19 -2.71
C VAL A 122 -3.83 -16.90 -1.89
N ALA A 123 -3.50 -18.05 -1.33
CA ALA A 123 -4.33 -18.82 -0.39
C ALA A 123 -4.23 -18.28 1.04
N GLY A 124 -3.12 -17.59 1.35
CA GLY A 124 -2.82 -17.12 2.68
C GLY A 124 -1.60 -16.20 2.70
N GLY A 125 -1.38 -15.59 3.85
CA GLY A 125 -0.18 -14.81 4.10
C GLY A 125 -0.24 -14.04 5.41
N HIS A 126 0.93 -13.75 5.96
CA HIS A 126 1.04 -13.00 7.20
C HIS A 126 2.27 -12.09 7.15
N VAL A 127 2.22 -11.03 7.95
CA VAL A 127 3.35 -10.16 8.26
C VAL A 127 3.49 -10.09 9.77
N LEU A 128 4.69 -10.34 10.27
CA LEU A 128 5.04 -10.21 11.67
C LEU A 128 5.88 -8.95 11.83
N LEU A 129 5.36 -7.99 12.60
CA LEU A 129 5.99 -6.71 12.87
C LEU A 129 6.40 -6.63 14.34
N GLN A 130 7.55 -6.02 14.61
CA GLN A 130 7.95 -5.62 15.95
C GLN A 130 8.07 -4.10 15.99
N GLY A 131 7.33 -3.47 16.88
CA GLY A 131 7.37 -2.04 17.11
C GLY A 131 7.17 -1.72 18.58
N ARG A 132 7.42 -0.46 18.93
CA ARG A 132 7.10 0.06 20.27
C ARG A 132 5.64 0.49 20.29
N LEU A 133 4.85 -0.04 21.22
CA LEU A 133 3.51 0.48 21.50
C LEU A 133 3.68 1.82 22.24
N LEU A 134 3.00 2.86 21.75
CA LEU A 134 2.97 4.20 22.34
C LEU A 134 1.76 4.34 23.27
#